data_AF-A0A3B0TNW4-F1
#
_entry.id   AF-A0A3B0TNW4-F1
#
_cell.length_a   1.000
_cell.length_b   1.000
_cell.length_c   1.000
_cell.angle_alpha   90.00
_cell.angle_beta   90.00
_cell.angle_gamma   90.00
#
_symmetry.space_group_name_H-M   'P 1'
#
loop_
_entity.id
_entity.type
_entity.pdbx_description
1 polymer ?
#
loop_
_entity_poly.entity_id
_entity_poly.type
_entity_poly.pdbx_seq_one_letter_code
_entity_poly.pdbx_strand_id
1 'polypeptide(L)' 'MKKPDTIYLYRITHIDNLDFILKSKTICCPNSKNSDPNFIGIGDSSLIQSR' A
#
# COMPACT_ATOMS: atom_id res chain seq x y z
N MET A 1 9.95 -8.27 -29.94
CA MET A 1 9.82 -8.55 -28.49
C MET A 1 8.45 -9.14 -28.23
N LYS A 2 8.36 -10.24 -27.47
CA LYS A 2 7.07 -10.80 -27.07
C LYS A 2 6.46 -9.90 -25.99
N LYS A 3 5.16 -9.57 -26.10
CA LYS A 3 4.47 -8.83 -25.04
C LYS A 3 4.49 -9.69 -23.76
N PRO A 4 4.89 -9.15 -22.60
CA PRO A 4 4.82 -9.89 -21.34
C PRO A 4 3.40 -10.33 -21.04
N ASP A 5 3.26 -11.46 -20.38
CA ASP A 5 1.97 -11.94 -19.90
C ASP A 5 1.42 -11.00 -18.82
N THR A 6 0.08 -10.96 -18.70
CA THR A 6 -0.57 -10.16 -17.67
C THR A 6 -0.42 -10.87 -16.33
N ILE A 7 0.21 -10.20 -15.36
CA ILE A 7 0.41 -10.72 -14.00
C ILE A 7 -0.47 -9.92 -13.05
N TYR A 8 -1.39 -10.59 -12.37
CA TYR A 8 -2.18 -9.99 -11.30
C TYR A 8 -1.35 -9.95 -10.01
N LEU A 9 -1.27 -8.78 -9.39
CA LEU A 9 -0.59 -8.59 -8.12
C LEU A 9 -1.64 -8.48 -7.00
N TYR A 10 -1.48 -9.31 -5.98
CA TYR A 10 -2.30 -9.28 -4.77
C TYR A 10 -1.42 -8.88 -3.60
N ARG A 11 -1.92 -8.01 -2.72
CA ARG A 11 -1.16 -7.49 -1.58
C ARG A 11 -2.04 -7.41 -0.35
N ILE A 12 -1.50 -7.83 0.79
CA ILE A 12 -2.12 -7.62 2.10
C ILE A 12 -1.75 -6.20 2.58
N THR A 13 -2.73 -5.44 3.05
CA THR A 13 -2.55 -4.06 3.57
C THR A 13 -3.42 -3.82 4.79
N HIS A 14 -3.06 -2.82 5.61
CA HIS A 14 -3.93 -2.34 6.68
C HIS A 14 -5.21 -1.72 6.08
N ILE A 15 -6.34 -1.88 6.77
CA ILE A 15 -7.64 -1.38 6.30
C ILE A 15 -7.64 0.13 6.11
N ASP A 16 -6.96 0.87 6.99
CA ASP A 16 -6.89 2.34 6.94
C ASP A 16 -6.12 2.87 5.72
N ASN A 17 -5.27 2.05 5.09
CA ASN A 17 -4.59 2.44 3.86
C ASN A 17 -5.52 2.38 2.63
N LEU A 18 -6.70 1.73 2.73
CA LEU A 18 -7.60 1.54 1.58
C LEU A 18 -8.11 2.85 1.02
N ASP A 19 -8.43 3.81 1.88
CA ASP A 19 -8.93 5.13 1.47
C ASP A 19 -7.95 5.84 0.54
N PHE A 20 -6.66 5.82 0.88
CA PHE A 20 -5.62 6.41 0.04
C PHE A 20 -5.48 5.67 -1.29
N ILE A 21 -5.50 4.34 -1.28
CA ILE A 21 -5.37 3.51 -2.50
C ILE A 21 -6.55 3.77 -3.45
N LEU A 22 -7.78 3.82 -2.93
CA LEU A 22 -8.98 4.07 -3.72
C LEU A 22 -9.02 5.49 -4.31
N LYS A 23 -8.59 6.50 -3.53
CA LYS A 23 -8.51 7.90 -3.99
C LYS A 23 -7.39 8.11 -5.02
N SER A 24 -6.20 7.59 -4.75
CA SER A 24 -5.03 7.75 -5.62
C SER A 24 -5.04 6.82 -6.84
N LYS A 25 -5.91 5.80 -6.85
CA LYS A 25 -5.99 4.73 -7.86
C LYS A 25 -4.67 4.02 -8.12
N THR A 26 -3.72 4.11 -7.19
CA THR A 26 -2.37 3.59 -7.36
C THR A 26 -1.90 2.90 -6.08
N ILE A 27 -1.04 1.91 -6.27
CA ILE A 27 -0.30 1.25 -5.18
C ILE A 27 1.16 1.60 -5.40
N CYS A 28 1.73 2.39 -4.49
CA CYS A 28 3.11 2.85 -4.58
C CYS A 28 4.01 2.15 -3.57
N CYS A 29 5.31 2.08 -3.89
CA CYS A 29 6.33 1.71 -2.91
C CYS A 29 6.46 2.83 -1.86
N PRO A 30 6.84 2.53 -0.60
CA PRO A 30 6.98 3.53 0.45
C PRO A 30 7.93 4.69 0.10
N ASN A 31 8.96 4.41 -0.70
CA ASN A 31 9.95 5.40 -1.13
C ASN A 31 9.61 6.11 -2.46
N SER A 32 8.37 5.97 -2.93
CA SER A 32 7.88 6.69 -4.10
C SER A 32 7.51 8.12 -3.73
N LYS A 33 7.66 9.06 -4.67
CA LYS A 33 7.20 10.46 -4.48
C LYS A 33 5.70 10.58 -4.18
N ASN A 34 4.91 9.58 -4.59
CA ASN A 34 3.47 9.53 -4.40
C ASN A 34 3.07 8.53 -3.30
N SER A 35 3.98 8.15 -2.41
CA SER A 35 3.64 7.28 -1.29
C SER A 35 2.71 8.00 -0.31
N ASP A 36 1.88 7.21 0.38
CA ASP A 36 1.06 7.73 1.46
C ASP A 36 1.97 8.07 2.65
N PRO A 37 2.05 9.34 3.09
CA PRO A 37 2.85 9.72 4.25
C PRO A 37 2.33 9.09 5.55
N ASN A 38 1.07 8.65 5.58
CA ASN A 38 0.43 8.01 6.72
C ASN A 38 0.32 6.49 6.55
N PHE A 39 1.11 5.88 5.65
CA PHE A 39 1.05 4.45 5.38
C PHE A 39 1.29 3.63 6.66
N ILE A 40 0.31 2.79 7.01
CA ILE A 40 0.41 1.87 8.14
C ILE A 40 0.96 0.54 7.66
N GLY A 41 2.14 0.18 8.18
CA GLY A 41 2.77 -1.11 7.92
C GLY A 41 2.02 -2.26 8.61
N ILE A 42 2.00 -3.44 7.97
CA ILE A 42 1.55 -4.66 8.65
C ILE A 42 2.55 -4.96 9.77
N GLY A 43 2.04 -5.09 11.00
CA GLY A 43 2.87 -5.32 12.18
C GLY A 43 3.45 -4.04 12.80
N ASP A 44 2.92 -2.86 12.45
CA ASP A 44 3.28 -1.61 13.12
C ASP A 44 2.95 -1.68 14.62
N SER A 45 4.00 -1.72 15.45
CA SER A 45 3.88 -1.84 16.90
C SER A 45 3.31 -0.58 17.57
N SER A 46 3.32 0.57 16.88
CA SER A 46 2.71 1.80 17.41
C SER A 46 1.19 1.66 17.60
N LEU A 47 0.55 0.76 16.84
CA LEU A 47 -0.88 0.42 17.00
C LEU A 47 -1.18 -0.31 18.31
N ILE A 48 -0.20 -1.02 18.87
CA ILE A 48 -0.34 -1.73 20.15
C ILE A 48 -0.17 -0.73 21.31
N GLN A 49 0.74 0.22 21.16
CA GLN A 49 1.05 1.22 22.19
C GLN A 49 -0.04 2.29 22.35
N SER A 50 -0.88 2.47 21.33
CA SER A 50 -1.94 3.49 21.29
C SER A 50 -3.33 2.97 21.70
N ARG A 51 -3.43 1.71 22.13
CA ARG A 51 -4.65 1.10 22.67
C ARG A 51 -4.66 1.07 24.19
#